data_AF-A0A413SYC8-F1
#
_entry.id   AF-A0A413SYC8-F1
#
_cell.length_a   1.000
_cell.length_b   1.000
_cell.length_c   1.000
_cell.angle_alpha   90.00
_cell.angle_beta   90.00
_cell.angle_gamma   90.00
#
_symmetry.space_group_name_H-M   'P 1'
#
loop_
_entity.id
_entity.type
_entity.pdbx_description
1 polymer ?
#
loop_
_entity_poly.entity_id
_entity_poly.type
_entity_poly.pdbx_seq_one_letter_code
_entity_poly.pdbx_strand_id
1 'polypeptide(L)' 'MAKKEPTKSFVLRIDSEMMDAIEAWAADEFRSTNGQIQWILAEALKKSGRMKKSRKAEDKTDSKGV' A
#
# COMPACT_ATOMS: atom_id res chain seq x y z
N MET A 1 8.06 13.51 17.09
CA MET A 1 8.44 13.21 15.69
C MET A 1 7.71 11.93 15.26
N ALA A 2 6.83 12.00 14.26
CA ALA A 2 6.06 10.84 13.82
C ALA A 2 6.97 9.77 13.19
N LYS A 3 6.82 8.50 13.61
CA LYS A 3 7.53 7.35 13.02
C LYS A 3 7.11 7.23 11.55
N LYS A 4 7.99 7.59 10.61
CA LYS A 4 7.78 7.37 9.17
C LYS A 4 8.03 5.89 8.90
N GLU A 5 6.97 5.14 8.58
CA GLU A 5 7.13 3.76 8.14
C GLU A 5 8.00 3.74 6.87
N PRO A 6 9.02 2.87 6.79
CA PRO A 6 9.92 2.83 5.64
C PRO A 6 9.18 2.37 4.39
N THR A 7 9.18 3.19 3.35
CA THR A 7 8.71 2.84 2.02
C THR A 7 9.70 1.88 1.36
N LYS A 8 9.22 0.74 0.86
CA LYS A 8 10.04 -0.21 0.09
C LYS A 8 9.90 0.08 -1.40
N SER A 9 11.02 0.39 -2.06
CA SER A 9 11.08 0.54 -3.52
C SER A 9 11.35 -0.81 -4.18
N PHE A 10 10.63 -1.12 -5.25
CA PHE A 10 10.83 -2.32 -6.06
C PHE A 10 10.57 -2.01 -7.54
N VAL A 11 11.17 -2.79 -8.43
CA VAL A 11 10.91 -2.68 -9.88
C VAL A 11 9.67 -3.49 -10.21
N LEU A 12 8.61 -2.81 -10.66
CA LEU A 12 7.40 -3.43 -11.17
C LEU A 12 7.57 -3.72 -12.66
N ARG A 13 7.26 -4.96 -13.09
CA ARG A 13 7.12 -5.31 -14.50
C ARG A 13 5.65 -5.26 -14.85
N ILE A 14 5.31 -4.46 -15.85
CA ILE A 14 3.96 -4.23 -16.36
C ILE A 14 4.08 -4.04 -17.88
N ASP A 15 3.08 -4.47 -18.64
CA ASP A 15 3.03 -4.18 -20.07
C ASP A 15 2.68 -2.71 -20.33
N SER A 16 3.01 -2.23 -21.53
CA SER A 16 2.83 -0.81 -21.89
C SER A 16 1.37 -0.38 -21.87
N GLU A 17 0.47 -1.23 -22.39
CA GLU A 17 -0.95 -0.90 -22.51
C GLU A 17 -1.59 -0.70 -21.13
N MET A 18 -1.25 -1.57 -20.17
CA MET A 18 -1.70 -1.41 -18.80
C MET A 18 -1.11 -0.17 -18.13
N MET A 19 0.15 0.18 -18.41
CA MET A 19 0.75 1.40 -17.87
C MET A 19 0.04 2.66 -18.41
N ASP A 20 -0.22 2.72 -19.71
CA ASP A 20 -0.90 3.84 -20.35
C ASP A 20 -2.32 4.03 -19.79
N ALA A 21 -3.04 2.94 -19.57
CA ALA A 21 -4.37 2.97 -18.95
C ALA A 21 -4.34 3.49 -17.50
N ILE A 22 -3.31 3.12 -16.72
CA ILE A 22 -3.14 3.62 -15.35
C ILE A 22 -2.79 5.11 -15.33
N GLU A 23 -1.95 5.58 -16.27
CA GLU A 23 -1.60 7.00 -16.40
C GLU A 23 -2.81 7.86 -16.77
N ALA A 24 -3.61 7.42 -17.75
CA ALA A 24 -4.85 8.10 -18.12
C ALA A 24 -5.82 8.19 -16.93
N TRP A 25 -6.02 7.08 -16.20
CA TRP A 25 -6.89 7.08 -15.02
C TRP A 25 -6.36 7.97 -13.89
N ALA A 26 -5.04 7.98 -13.67
CA ALA A 26 -4.43 8.88 -12.70
C ALA A 26 -4.66 10.36 -13.08
N ALA A 27 -4.55 10.70 -14.37
CA ALA A 27 -4.81 12.04 -14.88
C ALA A 27 -6.27 12.46 -14.69
N ASP A 28 -7.22 11.57 -15.00
CA ASP A 28 -8.66 11.82 -14.83
C ASP A 28 -9.03 12.14 -13.37
N GLU A 29 -8.35 11.53 -12.41
CA GLU A 29 -8.57 11.74 -10.97
C GLU A 29 -7.62 12.77 -10.33
N PHE A 30 -6.85 13.51 -11.14
CA PHE A 30 -5.84 14.48 -10.69
C PHE A 30 -4.86 13.90 -9.66
N ARG A 31 -4.40 12.66 -9.88
CA ARG A 31 -3.43 11.95 -9.05
C ARG A 31 -2.12 11.71 -9.79
N SER A 32 -1.06 11.44 -9.04
CA SER A 32 0.16 10.89 -9.62
C SER A 32 -0.03 9.41 -9.94
N THR A 33 0.65 8.92 -10.99
CA THR A 33 0.62 7.51 -11.38
C THR A 33 1.01 6.58 -10.24
N ASN A 34 2.04 6.94 -9.45
CA ASN A 34 2.44 6.15 -8.28
C ASN A 34 1.35 6.15 -7.18
N GLY A 35 0.67 7.28 -6.96
CA GLY A 35 -0.47 7.34 -6.04
C GLY A 35 -1.63 6.47 -6.51
N GLN A 36 -1.90 6.44 -7.81
CA GLN A 36 -2.93 5.60 -8.40
C GLN A 36 -2.60 4.11 -8.27
N ILE A 37 -1.36 3.70 -8.57
CA ILE A 37 -0.89 2.32 -8.37
C ILE A 37 -1.06 1.89 -6.90
N GLN A 38 -0.67 2.76 -5.95
CA GLN A 38 -0.84 2.47 -4.52
C GLN A 38 -2.31 2.29 -4.14
N TRP A 39 -3.20 3.14 -4.66
CA TRP A 39 -4.63 3.05 -4.41
C TRP A 39 -5.22 1.74 -4.95
N ILE A 40 -4.91 1.39 -6.21
CA ILE A 40 -5.35 0.14 -6.84
C ILE A 40 -4.91 -1.06 -6.01
N LEU A 41 -3.63 -1.12 -5.62
CA LEU A 41 -3.08 -2.22 -4.82
C LEU A 41 -3.72 -2.30 -3.43
N ALA A 42 -3.90 -1.16 -2.76
CA ALA A 42 -4.54 -1.12 -1.44
C ALA A 42 -5.98 -1.62 -1.50
N GLU A 43 -6.73 -1.17 -2.51
CA GLU A 43 -8.12 -1.56 -2.72
C GLU A 43 -8.24 -3.04 -3.09
N ALA A 44 -7.35 -3.55 -3.96
CA ALA A 44 -7.30 -4.97 -4.30
C ALA A 44 -7.00 -5.84 -3.07
N LEU A 45 -6.02 -5.45 -2.24
CA LEU A 45 -5.69 -6.16 -1.00
C LEU A 45 -6.83 -6.13 0.02
N LYS A 46 -7.55 -5.01 0.12
CA LYS A 46 -8.72 -4.86 0.99
C LYS A 46 -9.87 -5.74 0.51
N LYS A 47 -10.20 -5.69 -0.78
CA LYS A 47 -11.24 -6.54 -1.41
C LYS A 47 -10.92 -8.02 -1.30
N SER A 48 -9.65 -8.40 -1.40
CA SER A 48 -9.22 -9.79 -1.24
C SER A 48 -9.10 -10.24 0.23
N GLY A 49 -9.34 -9.35 1.21
CA GLY A 49 -9.14 -9.63 2.64
C GLY A 49 -7.68 -9.89 3.04
N ARG A 50 -6.72 -9.52 2.20
CA ARG A 50 -5.27 -9.77 2.40
C ARG A 50 -4.55 -8.56 2.99
N MET A 51 -5.21 -7.41 3.07
CA MET A 51 -4.70 -6.27 3.80
C MET A 51 -4.70 -6.62 5.29
N LYS A 52 -3.52 -6.97 5.83
CA LYS A 52 -3.36 -7.17 7.28
C LYS A 52 -3.75 -5.86 7.96
N LYS A 53 -4.79 -5.87 8.80
CA LYS A 53 -5.00 -4.79 9.78
C LYS A 53 -3.67 -4.68 10.53
N SER A 54 -3.06 -3.50 10.49
CA SER A 54 -1.84 -3.21 11.22
C SER A 54 -2.02 -3.68 12.67
N ARG A 55 -1.39 -4.80 13.05
CA ARG A 55 -1.09 -5.12 14.45
C ARG A 55 -0.12 -4.05 14.93
N LYS A 56 -0.64 -2.89 15.31
CA LYS A 56 0.05 -1.98 16.23
C LYS A 56 -0.62 -2.17 17.58
N ALA A 57 0.17 -2.63 18.55
CA ALA A 57 -0.12 -2.83 19.98
C ALA A 57 -0.52 -4.24 20.46
N GLU A 58 0.14 -5.30 20.01
CA GLU A 58 0.29 -6.53 20.82
C GLU A 58 1.78 -6.86 20.92
N ASP A 59 2.51 -5.99 21.62
CA ASP A 59 3.86 -6.29 22.09
C ASP A 59 4.11 -5.43 23.35
N LYS A 60 3.42 -5.79 24.44
CA LYS A 60 3.68 -5.37 25.84
C LYS A 60 2.68 -5.95 26.86
N THR A 61 2.38 -7.25 26.79
CA THR A 61 1.82 -7.97 27.95
C THR A 61 2.29 -9.42 27.92
N ASP A 62 3.60 -9.63 28.05
CA ASP A 62 4.04 -10.79 28.83
C ASP A 62 5.50 -10.62 29.28
N SER A 63 5.67 -9.98 30.44
CA SER A 63 6.87 -10.18 31.24
C SER A 63 6.55 -9.99 32.72
N LYS A 64 6.23 -11.13 33.34
CA LYS A 64 6.47 -11.52 34.74
C LYS A 64 5.57 -10.93 35.82
N GLY A 65 4.48 -11.64 36.08
CA GLY A 65 4.15 -12.06 37.44
C GLY A 65 4.55 -13.53 37.61
N VAL A 66 5.54 -13.80 38.46
CA VAL A 66 5.72 -14.94 39.39
C VAL A 66 6.86 -14.52 40.32
#